data_AF-A0AAD8QCR1-F1
#
_entry.id   AF-A0AAD8QCR1-F1
#
_cell.length_a   1.000
_cell.length_b   1.000
_cell.length_c   1.000
_cell.angle_alpha   90.00
_cell.angle_beta   90.00
_cell.angle_gamma   90.00
#
_symmetry.space_group_name_H-M   'P 1'
#
loop_
_entity.id
_entity.type
_entity.pdbx_description
1 polymer ?
#
loop_
_entity_poly.entity_id
_entity_poly.type
_entity_poly.pdbx_seq_one_letter_code
_entity_poly.pdbx_strand_id
1 'polypeptide(L)'
;MVAPSSDKELRALRRRCASAILAKIPPWLANLYLGGRGLGLRWRSGPASKPALSENEADGLSKVDGGGKEADAIANSDNDNSSDGSDEDVGQQQMLSEIEEGILDVFSDEYCNKHLVYSILELILVRLMPELAEKGVTELWEERLSL
;
A
#
# COMPACT_ATOMS: atom_id res chain seq x y z
N MET A 1 20.02 14.06 10.08
CA MET A 1 18.58 14.20 9.79
C MET A 1 17.83 13.80 11.04
N VAL A 2 17.06 14.72 11.64
CA VAL A 2 16.22 14.40 12.80
C VAL A 2 15.04 13.56 12.30
N ALA A 3 14.79 12.41 12.91
CA ALA A 3 13.62 11.60 12.58
C ALA A 3 12.35 12.41 12.91
N PRO A 4 11.36 12.51 12.01
CA PRO A 4 10.15 13.28 12.28
C PRO A 4 9.44 12.70 13.50
N SER A 5 9.34 13.49 14.57
CA SER A 5 8.80 13.03 15.86
C SER A 5 7.27 13.05 15.91
N SER A 6 6.61 13.62 14.90
CA SER A 6 5.15 13.74 14.86
C SER A 6 4.54 12.94 13.71
N ASP A 7 3.57 12.07 14.03
CA ASP A 7 2.82 11.29 13.03
C ASP A 7 2.14 12.15 11.96
N LYS A 8 1.81 13.40 12.29
CA LYS A 8 1.25 14.37 11.34
C LYS A 8 2.28 14.77 10.29
N GLU A 9 3.52 15.00 10.70
CA GLU A 9 4.64 15.32 9.80
C GLU A 9 5.01 14.12 8.95
N LEU A 10 5.00 12.91 9.53
CA LEU A 10 5.22 11.67 8.79
C LEU A 10 4.16 11.45 7.70
N ARG A 11 2.87 11.58 8.02
CA ARG A 11 1.82 11.47 6.99
C ARG A 11 1.94 12.53 5.90
N ALA A 12 2.23 13.79 6.28
CA ALA A 12 2.41 14.85 5.31
C ALA A 12 3.60 14.57 4.37
N LEU A 13 4.69 14.00 4.90
CA LEU A 13 5.83 13.56 4.10
C LEU A 13 5.45 12.42 3.15
N ARG A 14 4.74 11.40 3.65
CA ARG A 14 4.29 10.26 2.84
C ARG A 14 3.40 10.69 1.69
N ARG A 15 2.43 11.59 1.93
CA ARG A 15 1.58 12.18 0.87
C ARG A 15 2.39 12.93 -0.19
N ARG A 16 3.42 13.68 0.22
CA ARG A 16 4.33 14.36 -0.73
C ARG A 16 5.20 13.38 -1.51
N CYS A 17 5.69 12.32 -0.88
CA CYS A 17 6.42 11.26 -1.56
C CYS A 17 5.52 10.53 -2.56
N ALA A 18 4.31 10.17 -2.17
CA ALA A 18 3.34 9.51 -3.03
C ALA A 18 2.99 10.37 -4.26
N SER A 19 2.78 11.68 -4.08
CA SER A 19 2.54 12.57 -5.22
C SER A 19 3.76 12.70 -6.14
N ALA A 20 4.97 12.76 -5.58
CA ALA A 20 6.20 12.77 -6.36
C ALA A 20 6.40 11.47 -7.16
N ILE A 21 6.09 10.31 -6.56
CA ILE A 21 6.14 9.00 -7.22
C ILE A 21 5.12 8.96 -8.35
N LEU A 22 3.85 9.32 -8.08
CA LEU A 22 2.78 9.32 -9.07
C LEU A 22 3.11 10.24 -10.27
N ALA A 23 3.71 11.40 -10.02
CA ALA A 23 4.12 12.33 -11.06
C ALA A 23 5.26 11.82 -11.97
N LYS A 24 6.02 10.81 -11.55
CA LYS A 24 7.07 10.18 -12.37
C LYS A 24 6.56 8.97 -13.15
N ILE A 25 5.41 8.43 -12.79
CA ILE A 25 4.83 7.23 -13.40
C ILE A 25 3.95 7.66 -14.59
N PRO A 26 4.11 7.05 -15.78
CA PRO A 26 3.19 7.29 -16.90
C PRO A 26 1.73 7.01 -16.52
N PRO A 27 0.75 7.81 -16.98
CA PRO A 27 -0.66 7.65 -16.59
C PRO A 27 -1.25 6.27 -16.84
N TRP A 28 -0.82 5.58 -17.92
CA TRP A 28 -1.27 4.22 -18.22
C TRP A 28 -0.79 3.22 -17.16
N LEU A 29 0.44 3.37 -16.68
CA LEU A 29 1.06 2.48 -15.69
C LEU A 29 0.45 2.73 -14.32
N ALA A 30 0.21 4.00 -14.02
CA ALA A 30 -0.46 4.43 -12.81
C ALA A 30 -1.89 3.84 -12.76
N ASN A 31 -2.69 3.99 -13.82
CA ASN A 31 -4.05 3.44 -13.87
C ASN A 31 -4.08 1.90 -13.82
N LEU A 32 -3.08 1.24 -14.42
CA LEU A 32 -3.00 -0.23 -14.44
C LEU A 32 -2.67 -0.82 -13.06
N TYR A 33 -1.73 -0.22 -12.33
CA TYR A 33 -1.22 -0.76 -11.06
C TYR A 33 -1.78 -0.10 -9.80
N LEU A 34 -2.23 1.15 -9.89
CA LEU A 34 -2.68 1.95 -8.74
C LEU A 34 -4.16 2.35 -8.83
N GLY A 35 -4.75 2.31 -10.04
CA GLY A 35 -6.12 2.76 -10.30
C GLY A 35 -7.23 1.78 -9.89
N GLY A 36 -6.91 0.73 -9.12
CA GLY A 36 -7.90 -0.23 -8.58
C GLY A 36 -8.69 -1.04 -9.63
N ARG A 37 -8.44 -0.87 -10.93
CA ARG A 37 -9.16 -1.50 -12.06
C ARG A 37 -8.36 -2.57 -12.81
N GLY A 38 -7.10 -2.86 -12.42
CA GLY A 38 -6.20 -3.76 -13.15
C GLY A 38 -5.63 -4.93 -12.32
N LEU A 39 -5.55 -6.11 -12.95
CA LEU A 39 -4.84 -7.36 -12.56
C LEU A 39 -5.04 -7.92 -11.13
N GLY A 40 -5.94 -7.38 -10.31
CA GLY A 40 -6.24 -7.93 -8.98
C GLY A 40 -5.14 -7.71 -7.93
N LEU A 41 -4.12 -6.91 -8.26
CA LEU A 41 -3.10 -6.45 -7.33
C LEU A 41 -3.61 -5.23 -6.54
N ARG A 42 -4.83 -5.30 -5.98
CA ARG A 42 -5.16 -4.39 -4.89
C ARG A 42 -4.20 -4.75 -3.78
N TRP A 43 -3.30 -3.84 -3.44
CA TRP A 43 -2.41 -4.00 -2.29
C TRP A 43 -3.35 -4.31 -1.13
N ARG A 44 -3.34 -5.56 -0.67
CA ARG A 44 -4.35 -6.10 0.25
C ARG A 44 -4.17 -5.32 1.54
N SER A 45 -4.92 -4.23 1.72
CA SER A 45 -5.03 -3.56 3.01
C SER A 45 -5.35 -4.66 4.01
N GLY A 46 -4.45 -4.83 4.98
CA GLY A 46 -4.66 -5.74 6.10
C GLY A 46 -6.02 -5.44 6.73
N PRO A 47 -6.66 -6.45 7.35
CA PRO A 47 -7.98 -6.26 7.92
C PRO A 47 -7.93 -5.07 8.89
N ALA A 48 -8.72 -4.03 8.59
CA ALA A 48 -8.96 -2.95 9.52
C ALA A 48 -9.36 -3.58 10.85
N SER A 49 -8.51 -3.44 11.87
CA SER A 49 -8.85 -3.79 13.23
C SER A 49 -10.07 -2.95 13.60
N LYS A 50 -11.23 -3.61 13.65
CA LYS A 50 -12.45 -3.03 14.20
C LYS A 50 -12.14 -2.52 15.62
N PRO A 51 -12.58 -1.31 15.98
CA PRO A 51 -12.38 -0.81 17.33
C PRO A 51 -13.16 -1.69 18.31
N ALA A 52 -12.47 -2.07 19.38
CA ALA A 52 -13.00 -2.82 20.50
C ALA A 52 -14.17 -2.07 21.19
N LEU A 53 -15.19 -2.82 21.59
CA LEU A 53 -16.18 -2.61 22.68
C LEU A 53 -17.35 -3.58 22.38
N SER A 54 -17.87 -4.43 23.26
CA SER A 54 -17.77 -4.58 24.70
C SER A 54 -18.07 -6.04 25.08
N GLU A 55 -17.42 -6.52 26.14
CA GLU A 55 -17.76 -7.74 26.87
C GLU A 55 -19.21 -7.67 27.38
N ASN A 56 -19.90 -8.81 27.39
CA ASN A 56 -20.90 -9.20 28.39
C ASN A 56 -21.27 -10.68 28.18
N GLU A 57 -20.77 -11.54 29.08
CA GLU A 57 -21.34 -12.86 29.33
C GLU A 57 -22.57 -12.72 30.25
N ALA A 58 -23.69 -13.32 29.85
CA ALA A 58 -24.76 -13.91 30.68
C ALA A 58 -25.84 -14.46 29.71
N ASP A 59 -26.01 -15.76 29.55
CA ASP A 59 -26.84 -16.65 30.39
C ASP A 59 -28.31 -16.79 29.88
N GLY A 60 -28.86 -18.01 29.93
CA GLY A 60 -30.31 -18.24 30.04
C GLY A 60 -31.21 -18.41 28.79
N LEU A 61 -31.29 -19.64 28.28
CA LEU A 61 -32.49 -20.44 27.92
C LEU A 61 -33.91 -19.81 27.65
N SER A 62 -34.45 -20.15 26.45
CA SER A 62 -35.84 -20.58 26.06
C SER A 62 -36.90 -19.63 25.43
N LYS A 63 -37.46 -20.17 24.31
CA LYS A 63 -38.89 -20.39 23.94
C LYS A 63 -39.65 -19.40 23.03
N VAL A 64 -40.27 -20.00 21.98
CA VAL A 64 -41.60 -19.70 21.36
C VAL A 64 -41.71 -18.41 20.53
N ASP A 65 -42.45 -18.23 19.42
CA ASP A 65 -43.32 -19.00 18.51
C ASP A 65 -43.48 -18.15 17.22
N GLY A 66 -43.99 -18.72 16.13
CA GLY A 66 -44.07 -18.09 14.80
C GLY A 66 -45.28 -17.18 14.52
N GLY A 67 -45.28 -16.56 13.32
CA GLY A 67 -46.49 -16.16 12.58
C GLY A 67 -46.53 -14.76 11.92
N GLY A 68 -46.65 -14.72 10.58
CA GLY A 68 -47.31 -13.68 9.73
C GLY A 68 -46.48 -12.43 9.35
N LYS A 69 -46.09 -12.19 8.08
CA LYS A 69 -46.81 -11.41 7.01
C LYS A 69 -47.05 -9.93 7.44
N GLU A 70 -46.69 -8.87 6.73
CA GLU A 70 -47.03 -8.45 5.35
C GLU A 70 -46.08 -7.32 4.85
N ALA A 71 -46.16 -7.03 3.56
CA ALA A 71 -45.36 -6.06 2.80
C ALA A 71 -45.62 -4.60 3.22
N ASP A 72 -44.63 -3.73 3.00
CA ASP A 72 -44.85 -2.47 2.28
C ASP A 72 -43.52 -1.87 1.81
N ALA A 73 -43.43 -1.70 0.49
CA ALA A 73 -42.37 -1.01 -0.20
C ALA A 73 -42.91 0.35 -0.67
N ILE A 74 -42.34 1.45 -0.16
CA ILE A 74 -42.40 2.76 -0.84
C ILE A 74 -41.02 3.40 -0.73
N ALA A 75 -40.43 3.63 -1.90
CA ALA A 75 -39.16 4.31 -2.11
C ALA A 75 -39.34 5.83 -2.27
N ASN A 76 -38.32 6.59 -1.86
CA ASN A 76 -37.66 7.72 -2.55
C ASN A 76 -37.09 8.67 -1.50
N SER A 77 -35.77 8.78 -1.33
CA SER A 77 -34.80 9.44 -2.23
C SER A 77 -35.03 10.94 -2.29
N ASP A 78 -34.34 11.67 -1.40
CA ASP A 78 -33.83 13.01 -1.66
C ASP A 78 -32.37 13.04 -1.19
N ASN A 79 -31.51 12.54 -2.06
CA ASN A 79 -30.06 12.73 -1.98
C ASN A 79 -29.71 13.87 -2.93
N ASP A 80 -29.51 15.08 -2.39
CA ASP A 80 -28.85 16.16 -3.11
C ASP A 80 -27.98 16.96 -2.14
N ASN A 81 -26.70 16.63 -2.13
CA ASN A 81 -25.69 17.68 -2.16
C ASN A 81 -24.51 17.19 -3.00
N SER A 82 -24.61 17.56 -4.27
CA SER A 82 -23.62 17.50 -5.31
C SER A 82 -22.24 18.01 -4.84
N SER A 83 -21.31 17.10 -4.53
CA SER A 83 -19.89 17.40 -4.69
C SER A 83 -19.50 16.94 -6.09
N ASP A 84 -19.52 17.86 -7.04
CA ASP A 84 -18.91 17.73 -8.37
C ASP A 84 -17.38 17.61 -8.21
N GLY A 85 -16.95 16.52 -7.59
CA GLY A 85 -15.58 16.07 -7.63
C GLY A 85 -15.43 15.34 -8.96
N SER A 86 -14.59 15.87 -9.84
CA SER A 86 -14.28 15.21 -11.10
C SER A 86 -13.92 13.75 -10.80
N ASP A 87 -14.47 12.80 -11.56
CA ASP A 87 -14.16 11.37 -11.42
C ASP A 87 -12.63 11.11 -11.44
N GLU A 88 -11.89 12.04 -12.07
CA GLU A 88 -10.43 12.08 -12.13
C GLU A 88 -9.75 12.37 -10.78
N ASP A 89 -10.31 13.24 -9.94
CA ASP A 89 -9.75 13.58 -8.62
C ASP A 89 -9.94 12.44 -7.62
N VAL A 90 -11.06 11.71 -7.71
CA VAL A 90 -11.31 10.53 -6.88
C VAL A 90 -10.33 9.41 -7.24
N GLY A 91 -10.10 9.19 -8.53
CA GLY A 91 -9.12 8.22 -9.03
C GLY A 91 -7.70 8.54 -8.56
N GLN A 92 -7.27 9.80 -8.69
CA GLN A 92 -5.94 10.23 -8.24
C GLN A 92 -5.76 10.07 -6.73
N GLN A 93 -6.76 10.43 -5.92
CA GLN A 93 -6.71 10.23 -4.47
C GLN A 93 -6.58 8.76 -4.09
N GLN A 94 -7.30 7.88 -4.79
CA GLN A 94 -7.19 6.45 -4.59
C GLN A 94 -5.78 5.93 -4.90
N MET A 95 -5.19 6.36 -6.02
CA MET A 95 -3.83 5.98 -6.41
C MET A 95 -2.79 6.48 -5.42
N LEU A 96 -2.97 7.69 -4.87
CA LEU A 96 -2.10 8.23 -3.82
C LEU A 96 -2.18 7.39 -2.55
N SER A 97 -3.38 7.01 -2.11
CA SER A 97 -3.54 6.13 -0.95
C SER A 97 -2.92 4.75 -1.19
N GLU A 98 -3.01 4.21 -2.40
CA GLU A 98 -2.37 2.94 -2.76
C GLU A 98 -0.83 3.03 -2.66
N ILE A 99 -0.24 4.15 -3.08
CA ILE A 99 1.19 4.37 -2.92
C ILE A 99 1.53 4.56 -1.43
N GLU A 100 0.72 5.29 -0.67
CA GLU A 100 0.96 5.56 0.75
C GLU A 100 0.88 4.32 1.64
N GLU A 101 -0.13 3.48 1.46
CA GLU A 101 -0.39 2.32 2.34
C GLU A 101 0.15 1.02 1.75
N GLY A 102 0.30 0.92 0.43
CA GLY A 102 0.87 -0.28 -0.21
C GLY A 102 2.38 -0.19 -0.31
N ILE A 103 2.85 0.76 -1.11
CA ILE A 103 4.27 0.87 -1.48
C ILE A 103 5.10 1.45 -0.33
N LEU A 104 4.69 2.60 0.21
CA LEU A 104 5.46 3.31 1.24
C LEU A 104 5.47 2.58 2.60
N ASP A 105 4.54 1.67 2.86
CA ASP A 105 4.57 0.85 4.08
C ASP A 105 5.69 -0.18 4.07
N VAL A 106 6.07 -0.73 2.90
CA VAL A 106 7.22 -1.65 2.79
C VAL A 106 8.53 -0.93 3.15
N PHE A 107 8.67 0.35 2.79
CA PHE A 107 9.84 1.16 3.16
C PHE A 107 9.86 1.56 4.64
N SER A 108 8.77 1.36 5.39
CA SER A 108 8.77 1.54 6.84
C SER A 108 9.46 0.37 7.56
N ASP A 109 9.63 -0.78 6.89
CA ASP A 109 10.27 -1.97 7.46
C ASP A 109 11.80 -1.92 7.29
N GLU A 110 12.52 -2.02 8.41
CA GLU A 110 13.99 -2.05 8.46
C GLU A 110 14.58 -3.24 7.68
N TYR A 111 13.94 -4.41 7.75
CA TYR A 111 14.39 -5.62 7.05
C TYR A 111 14.30 -5.45 5.53
N CYS A 112 13.19 -4.88 5.04
CA CYS A 112 13.03 -4.56 3.62
C CYS A 112 14.05 -3.53 3.16
N ASN A 113 14.29 -2.49 3.95
CA ASN A 113 15.28 -1.46 3.64
C ASN A 113 16.69 -2.03 3.54
N LYS A 114 17.06 -2.94 4.44
CA LYS A 114 18.35 -3.65 4.39
C LYS A 114 18.54 -4.36 3.06
N HIS A 115 17.58 -5.20 2.66
CA HIS A 115 17.66 -5.94 1.41
C HIS A 115 17.63 -5.03 0.19
N LEU A 116 16.78 -4.00 0.18
CA LEU A 116 16.72 -3.03 -0.91
C LEU A 116 18.07 -2.36 -1.16
N VAL A 117 18.73 -1.89 -0.10
CA VAL A 117 20.05 -1.24 -0.23
C VAL A 117 21.08 -2.22 -0.78
N TYR A 118 21.14 -3.45 -0.27
CA TYR A 118 22.06 -4.45 -0.79
C TYR A 118 21.76 -4.81 -2.24
N SER A 119 20.49 -4.95 -2.63
CA SER A 119 20.10 -5.22 -4.02
C SER A 119 20.44 -4.06 -4.97
N ILE A 120 20.27 -2.80 -4.54
CA ILE A 120 20.70 -1.64 -5.33
C ILE A 120 22.21 -1.64 -5.51
N LEU A 121 22.96 -1.89 -4.43
CA LEU A 121 24.42 -1.95 -4.49
C LEU A 121 24.89 -3.11 -5.38
N GLU A 122 24.33 -4.29 -5.22
CA GLU A 122 24.59 -5.46 -6.06
C GLU A 122 24.31 -5.14 -7.53
N LEU A 123 23.16 -4.54 -7.83
CA LEU A 123 22.81 -4.16 -9.21
C LEU A 123 23.81 -3.16 -9.80
N ILE A 124 24.22 -2.14 -9.04
CA ILE A 124 25.24 -1.18 -9.49
C ILE A 124 26.58 -1.89 -9.71
N LEU A 125 27.00 -2.75 -8.78
CA LEU A 125 28.26 -3.49 -8.88
C LEU A 125 28.28 -4.41 -10.10
N VAL A 126 27.21 -5.17 -10.34
CA VAL A 126 27.08 -6.03 -11.53
C VAL A 126 27.00 -5.21 -12.82
N ARG A 127 26.42 -3.99 -12.77
CA ARG A 127 26.38 -3.10 -13.94
C ARG A 127 27.75 -2.52 -14.30
N LEU A 128 28.58 -2.23 -13.29
CA LEU A 128 29.92 -1.66 -13.46
C LEU A 128 30.97 -2.73 -13.74
N MET A 129 30.87 -3.88 -13.06
CA MET A 129 31.77 -5.02 -13.18
C MET A 129 30.93 -6.30 -13.30
N PRO A 130 30.50 -6.65 -14.53
CA PRO A 130 29.63 -7.81 -14.73
C PRO A 130 30.28 -9.14 -14.33
N GLU A 131 31.62 -9.18 -14.24
CA GLU A 131 32.40 -10.32 -13.71
C GLU A 131 31.99 -10.71 -12.27
N LEU A 132 31.43 -9.76 -11.48
CA LEU A 132 30.92 -10.02 -10.13
C LEU A 132 29.60 -10.78 -10.07
N ALA A 133 28.90 -10.93 -11.19
CA ALA A 133 27.69 -11.75 -11.22
C ALA A 133 28.01 -13.25 -11.10
N GLU A 134 29.22 -13.64 -11.50
CA GLU A 134 29.64 -15.04 -11.59
C GLU A 134 30.71 -15.40 -10.56
N LYS A 135 31.64 -14.47 -10.29
CA LYS A 135 32.80 -14.68 -9.42
C LYS A 135 32.80 -13.73 -8.23
N GLY A 136 33.23 -14.24 -7.08
CA GLY A 136 33.43 -13.41 -5.90
C GLY A 136 34.58 -12.40 -6.09
N VAL A 137 34.55 -11.29 -5.35
CA VAL A 137 35.66 -10.31 -5.35
C VAL A 137 36.98 -11.00 -5.01
N THR A 138 36.99 -11.94 -4.05
CA THR A 138 38.19 -12.69 -3.65
C THR A 138 38.77 -13.53 -4.79
N GLU A 139 37.91 -14.21 -5.55
CA GLU A 139 38.32 -15.04 -6.68
C GLU A 139 38.92 -14.19 -7.80
N LEU A 140 38.29 -13.05 -8.12
CA LEU A 140 38.82 -12.11 -9.12
C LEU A 140 40.17 -11.51 -8.70
N TRP A 141 40.34 -11.22 -7.41
CA TRP A 141 41.60 -10.71 -6.87
C TRP A 141 42.72 -11.75 -6.97
N GLU A 142 42.44 -13.01 -6.66
CA GLU A 142 43.41 -14.10 -6.82
C GLU A 142 43.81 -14.29 -8.28
N GLU A 143 42.85 -14.28 -9.23
CA GLU A 143 43.15 -14.40 -10.66
C GLU A 143 44.02 -13.24 -11.19
N ARG A 144 43.83 -12.02 -10.69
CA ARG A 144 44.57 -10.83 -11.15
C ARG A 144 45.93 -10.65 -10.48
N LEU A 145 46.09 -11.10 -9.24
CA LEU A 145 47.37 -11.04 -8.52
C LEU A 145 48.24 -12.28 -8.72
N SER A 146 47.68 -13.40 -9.21
CA SER A 146 48.44 -14.60 -9.58
C SER A 146 49.01 -14.56 -11.00
N LEU A 147 48.73 -13.47 -11.74
CA LEU A 147 49.35 -13.10 -13.03
C LEU A 147 50.55 -12.18 -12.80
#